data_AF-A0A250VKY8-F1
#
_entry.id   AF-A0A250VKY8-F1
#
_cell.length_a   1.000
_cell.length_b   1.000
_cell.length_c   1.000
_cell.angle_alpha   90.00
_cell.angle_beta   90.00
_cell.angle_gamma   90.00
#
_symmetry.space_group_name_H-M   'P 1'
#
loop_
_entity.id
_entity.type
_entity.pdbx_description
1 polymer ?
#
loop_
_entity_poly.entity_id
_entity_poly.type
_entity_poly.pdbx_seq_one_letter_code
_entity_poly.pdbx_strand_id
1 'polypeptide(L)'
;MPTSVINLKGHIHEFGPRLEHAPADLVYIGRRWTMGHWDLPQHPLYNPYAYDTPTKKRDGTRAEIMEKYRAYLLERPDLLDQVPALRGKTLACWCAPELCHGDILAELADAP
;
A
#
# COMPACT_ATOMS: atom_id res chain seq x y z
N MET A 1 -5.57 -11.43 -14.09
CA MET A 1 -4.39 -11.72 -13.25
C MET A 1 -4.76 -11.42 -11.81
N PRO A 2 -4.26 -12.15 -10.80
CA PRO A 2 -4.48 -11.79 -9.40
C PRO A 2 -3.78 -10.47 -9.08
N THR A 3 -4.36 -9.68 -8.19
CA THR A 3 -3.73 -8.49 -7.63
C THR A 3 -2.58 -8.92 -6.73
N SER A 4 -1.39 -8.35 -6.92
CA SER A 4 -0.19 -8.75 -6.16
C SER A 4 0.40 -7.57 -5.39
N VAL A 5 1.25 -7.84 -4.39
CA VAL A 5 1.91 -6.80 -3.58
C VAL A 5 3.42 -7.00 -3.61
N ILE A 6 4.17 -5.93 -3.87
CA ILE A 6 5.64 -5.95 -3.91
C ILE A 6 6.26 -4.89 -3.00
N ASN A 7 7.53 -5.11 -2.63
CA ASN A 7 8.33 -4.10 -1.94
C ASN A 7 9.05 -3.18 -2.94
N LEU A 8 9.01 -1.86 -2.77
CA LEU A 8 9.78 -0.90 -3.58
C LEU A 8 11.25 -0.74 -3.16
N LYS A 9 11.63 -1.22 -1.97
CA LYS A 9 12.98 -1.08 -1.43
C LYS A 9 13.98 -1.75 -2.36
N GLY A 10 14.96 -0.98 -2.82
CA GLY A 10 16.01 -1.45 -3.74
C GLY A 10 15.69 -1.29 -5.23
N HIS A 11 14.45 -0.92 -5.58
CA HIS A 11 14.02 -0.81 -6.97
C HIS A 11 14.10 0.60 -7.56
N ILE A 12 14.76 1.55 -6.88
CA ILE A 12 14.80 2.95 -7.35
C ILE A 12 15.49 3.11 -8.70
N HIS A 13 16.56 2.35 -8.95
CA HIS A 13 17.27 2.39 -10.22
C HIS A 13 16.50 1.69 -11.35
N GLU A 14 15.60 0.77 -11.00
CA GLU A 14 14.76 0.04 -11.95
C GLU A 14 13.52 0.83 -12.33
N PHE A 15 12.83 1.42 -11.35
CA PHE A 15 11.54 2.07 -11.57
C PHE A 15 11.62 3.60 -11.66
N GLY A 16 12.72 4.20 -11.21
CA GLY A 16 12.88 5.65 -11.16
C GLY A 16 12.21 6.31 -9.95
N PRO A 17 12.61 7.55 -9.59
CA PRO A 17 12.10 8.30 -8.44
C PRO A 17 10.58 8.43 -8.35
N ARG A 18 9.90 8.52 -9.50
CA ARG A 18 8.46 8.77 -9.66
C ARG A 18 7.76 7.58 -10.30
N LEU A 19 8.40 6.41 -10.33
CA LEU A 19 7.94 5.22 -11.05
C LEU A 19 7.82 5.42 -12.57
N GLU A 20 8.58 6.35 -13.14
CA GLU A 20 8.56 6.66 -14.58
C GLU A 20 9.06 5.51 -15.48
N HIS A 21 9.72 4.50 -14.90
CA HIS A 21 10.21 3.30 -15.60
C HIS A 21 9.52 2.03 -15.13
N ALA A 22 8.57 2.13 -14.19
CA ALA A 22 7.82 0.99 -13.69
C ALA A 22 6.86 0.43 -14.75
N PRO A 23 6.46 -0.85 -14.63
CA PRO A 23 5.34 -1.39 -15.40
C PRO A 23 4.08 -0.54 -15.25
N ALA A 24 3.29 -0.42 -16.32
CA ALA A 24 2.10 0.44 -16.34
C ALA A 24 0.99 0.01 -15.36
N ASP A 25 0.99 -1.26 -14.95
CA ASP A 25 0.09 -1.85 -13.97
C ASP A 25 0.60 -1.73 -12.53
N LEU A 26 1.81 -1.22 -12.30
CA LEU A 26 2.35 -0.99 -10.97
C LEU A 26 1.75 0.28 -10.37
N VAL A 27 1.18 0.17 -9.16
CA VAL A 27 0.54 1.27 -8.44
C VAL A 27 1.14 1.42 -7.06
N TYR A 28 1.71 2.59 -6.77
CA TYR A 28 2.12 2.93 -5.42
C TYR A 28 0.90 3.23 -4.55
N ILE A 29 0.73 2.47 -3.46
CA ILE A 29 -0.41 2.58 -2.54
C ILE A 29 -0.03 3.16 -1.18
N GLY A 30 1.18 3.73 -1.05
CA GLY A 30 1.72 4.19 0.22
C GLY A 30 1.45 5.67 0.55
N ARG A 31 2.05 6.11 1.65
CA ARG A 31 2.09 7.51 2.09
C ARG A 31 3.00 8.34 1.17
N ARG A 32 2.88 9.67 1.20
CA ARG A 32 3.87 10.55 0.55
C ARG A 32 5.28 10.15 0.97
N TRP A 33 6.16 9.89 -0.01
CA TRP A 33 7.52 9.46 0.25
C TRP A 33 8.53 10.24 -0.59
N THR A 34 9.40 10.99 0.08
CA THR A 34 10.43 11.85 -0.53
C THR A 34 11.85 11.52 -0.09
N MET A 35 12.03 10.37 0.57
CA MET A 35 13.31 9.96 1.17
C MET A 35 14.06 9.00 0.25
N GLY A 36 15.39 9.09 0.22
CA GLY A 36 16.23 8.19 -0.58
C GLY A 36 16.04 8.36 -2.08
N HIS A 37 15.95 9.60 -2.55
CA HIS A 37 15.73 9.99 -3.96
C HIS A 37 14.36 9.64 -4.56
N TRP A 38 13.48 9.00 -3.81
CA TRP A 38 12.09 8.80 -4.22
C TRP A 38 11.31 10.12 -4.20
N ASP A 39 10.29 10.22 -5.06
CA ASP A 39 9.33 11.31 -5.15
C ASP A 39 7.93 10.75 -5.45
N LEU A 40 7.36 10.02 -4.50
CA LEU A 40 6.08 9.31 -4.68
C LEU A 40 4.93 10.05 -3.99
N PRO A 41 3.83 10.38 -4.68
CA PRO A 41 2.69 11.05 -4.06
C PRO A 41 1.98 10.12 -3.07
N GLN A 42 1.20 10.70 -2.15
CA GLN A 42 0.33 9.92 -1.29
C GLN A 42 -0.81 9.32 -2.11
N HIS A 43 -1.04 8.02 -1.97
CA HIS A 43 -2.19 7.36 -2.58
C HIS A 43 -3.44 7.58 -1.70
N PRO A 44 -4.66 7.70 -2.26
CA PRO A 44 -5.89 7.80 -1.46
C PRO A 44 -6.11 6.60 -0.52
N LEU A 45 -5.78 5.40 -0.99
CA LEU A 45 -5.86 4.13 -0.24
C LEU A 45 -4.61 3.82 0.60
N TYR A 46 -3.91 4.84 1.08
CA TYR A 46 -2.82 4.63 2.03
C TYR A 46 -3.38 4.22 3.40
N ASN A 47 -2.61 3.44 4.17
CA ASN A 47 -2.98 3.18 5.57
C ASN A 47 -2.64 4.38 6.47
N PRO A 48 -3.64 5.03 7.12
CA PRO A 48 -3.42 6.19 7.97
C PRO A 48 -2.82 5.84 9.34
N TYR A 49 -2.89 4.58 9.76
CA TYR A 49 -2.34 4.10 11.03
C TYR A 49 -0.87 3.71 10.90
N ALA A 50 -0.13 3.79 12.00
CA ALA A 50 1.29 3.50 12.09
C ALA A 50 1.55 2.48 13.20
N TYR A 51 2.25 1.40 12.86
CA TYR A 51 2.51 0.30 13.78
C TYR A 51 3.67 0.57 14.73
N ASP A 52 3.61 -0.14 15.86
CA ASP A 52 4.62 -0.17 16.90
C ASP A 52 5.94 -0.69 16.37
N THR A 53 7.00 0.01 16.70
CA THR A 53 8.39 -0.40 16.42
C THR A 53 9.09 -0.74 17.74
N PRO A 54 10.22 -1.48 17.72
CA PRO A 54 10.95 -1.81 18.94
C PRO A 54 11.32 -0.60 19.80
N THR A 55 11.44 0.59 19.20
CA THR A 55 11.85 1.83 19.87
C THR A 55 10.71 2.83 20.08
N LYS A 56 9.51 2.60 19.52
CA LYS A 56 8.39 3.55 19.58
C LYS A 56 7.04 2.88 19.42
N LYS A 57 6.16 3.07 20.41
CA LYS A 57 4.72 2.75 20.34
C LYS A 57 3.93 3.85 19.62
N ARG A 58 2.88 3.46 18.91
CA ARG A 58 2.03 4.30 18.06
C ARG A 58 0.58 3.81 18.16
N ASP A 59 0.00 3.31 17.07
CA ASP A 59 -1.43 2.98 16.98
C ASP A 59 -1.74 1.51 17.33
N GLY A 60 -0.71 0.70 17.57
CA GLY A 60 -0.83 -0.72 17.90
C GLY A 60 0.16 -1.61 17.15
N THR A 61 0.04 -2.90 17.38
CA THR A 61 0.77 -3.93 16.64
C THR A 61 0.38 -3.93 15.16
N ARG A 62 1.23 -4.57 14.34
CA ARG A 62 0.99 -4.67 12.91
C ARG A 62 -0.34 -5.34 12.56
N ALA A 63 -0.70 -6.40 13.28
CA ALA A 63 -1.96 -7.11 13.09
C ALA A 63 -3.17 -6.24 13.48
N GLU A 64 -3.13 -5.58 14.64
CA GLU A 64 -4.21 -4.68 15.09
C GLU A 64 -4.47 -3.55 14.09
N ILE A 65 -3.41 -3.03 13.46
CA ILE A 65 -3.55 -1.96 12.47
C ILE A 65 -4.09 -2.45 11.14
N MET A 66 -3.81 -3.70 10.75
CA MET A 66 -4.46 -4.29 9.57
C MET A 66 -5.97 -4.41 9.78
N GLU A 67 -6.40 -4.86 10.97
CA GLU A 67 -7.83 -4.92 11.32
C GLU A 67 -8.47 -3.52 11.36
N LYS A 68 -7.81 -2.54 12.00
CA LYS A 68 -8.26 -1.14 11.99
C LYS A 68 -8.37 -0.58 10.58
N TYR A 69 -7.42 -0.91 9.71
CA TYR A 69 -7.43 -0.43 8.32
C TYR A 69 -8.58 -1.06 7.52
N ARG A 70 -8.83 -2.36 7.69
CA ARG A 70 -9.99 -3.02 7.07
C ARG A 70 -11.30 -2.38 7.54
N ALA A 71 -11.48 -2.14 8.83
CA ALA A 71 -12.64 -1.45 9.37
C ALA A 71 -12.78 -0.02 8.82
N TYR A 72 -11.67 0.73 8.78
CA TYR A 72 -11.62 2.08 8.21
C TYR A 72 -12.08 2.14 6.76
N LEU A 73 -11.69 1.17 5.93
CA LEU A 73 -12.18 1.08 4.55
C LEU A 73 -13.70 0.83 4.52
N LEU A 74 -14.20 -0.09 5.34
CA LEU A 74 -15.64 -0.41 5.40
C LEU A 74 -16.52 0.77 5.82
N GLU A 75 -15.99 1.66 6.65
CA GLU A 75 -16.64 2.90 7.07
C GLU A 75 -16.55 4.04 6.04
N ARG A 76 -15.81 3.83 4.94
CA ARG A 76 -15.50 4.85 3.92
C ARG A 76 -15.85 4.35 2.51
N PRO A 77 -17.13 4.43 2.12
CA PRO A 77 -17.58 4.02 0.78
C PRO A 77 -16.80 4.70 -0.34
N ASP A 78 -16.42 5.98 -0.16
CA ASP A 78 -15.62 6.74 -1.11
C ASP A 78 -14.22 6.14 -1.39
N LEU A 79 -13.66 5.42 -0.41
CA LEU A 79 -12.41 4.69 -0.57
C LEU A 79 -12.67 3.30 -1.15
N LEU A 80 -13.70 2.59 -0.68
CA LEU A 80 -14.06 1.27 -1.23
C LEU A 80 -14.33 1.32 -2.73
N ASP A 81 -14.99 2.38 -3.22
CA ASP A 81 -15.30 2.56 -4.64
C ASP A 81 -14.04 2.62 -5.53
N GLN A 82 -12.87 2.93 -4.96
CA GLN A 82 -11.60 2.96 -5.68
C GLN A 82 -10.91 1.59 -5.72
N VAL A 83 -11.27 0.66 -4.82
CA VAL A 83 -10.62 -0.65 -4.68
C VAL A 83 -10.79 -1.54 -5.93
N PRO A 84 -11.97 -1.64 -6.59
CA PRO A 84 -12.11 -2.46 -7.78
C PRO A 84 -11.16 -2.07 -8.93
N ALA A 85 -10.74 -0.81 -9.02
CA ALA A 85 -9.80 -0.35 -10.02
C ALA A 85 -8.38 -0.94 -9.83
N LEU A 86 -8.09 -1.52 -8.66
CA LEU A 86 -6.83 -2.19 -8.36
C LEU A 86 -6.77 -3.63 -8.87
N ARG A 87 -7.90 -4.21 -9.30
CA ARG A 87 -7.99 -5.62 -9.69
C ARG A 87 -7.00 -5.95 -10.80
N GLY A 88 -6.15 -6.95 -10.54
CA GLY A 88 -5.11 -7.43 -11.44
C GLY A 88 -3.91 -6.50 -11.60
N LYS A 89 -3.75 -5.50 -10.74
CA LYS A 89 -2.57 -4.61 -10.71
C LYS A 89 -1.49 -5.14 -9.75
N THR A 90 -0.30 -4.57 -9.87
CA THR A 90 0.81 -4.80 -8.93
C THR A 90 0.88 -3.65 -7.93
N LEU A 91 0.53 -3.90 -6.67
CA LEU A 91 0.50 -2.89 -5.62
C LEU A 91 1.87 -2.75 -4.96
N ALA A 92 2.41 -1.54 -4.95
CA ALA A 92 3.74 -1.26 -4.46
C ALA A 92 3.70 -0.58 -3.09
N CYS A 93 4.38 -1.16 -2.10
CA CYS A 93 4.46 -0.62 -0.75
C CYS A 93 5.86 -0.85 -0.13
N TRP A 94 6.16 -0.19 0.99
CA TRP A 94 7.40 -0.42 1.75
C TRP A 94 7.31 -1.60 2.71
N CYS A 95 6.07 -1.98 3.07
CA CYS A 95 5.77 -2.91 4.14
C CYS A 95 5.94 -4.38 3.76
N ALA A 96 5.65 -4.74 2.51
CA ALA A 96 5.73 -6.12 2.00
C ALA A 96 7.17 -6.67 2.14
N PRO A 97 7.39 -7.98 2.31
CA PRO A 97 6.41 -9.07 2.36
C PRO A 97 5.76 -9.26 3.75
N GLU A 98 6.13 -8.46 4.74
CA GLU A 98 5.44 -8.45 6.02
C GLU A 98 4.01 -7.90 5.86
N LEU A 99 3.10 -8.25 6.78
CA LEU A 99 1.68 -7.83 6.76
C LEU A 99 1.52 -6.38 6.26
N CYS A 100 0.89 -6.23 5.11
CA CYS A 100 0.78 -4.97 4.40
C CYS A 100 -0.70 -4.63 4.16
N HIS A 101 -1.01 -3.33 4.17
CA HIS A 101 -2.34 -2.88 3.80
C HIS A 101 -2.68 -3.18 2.33
N GLY A 102 -1.64 -3.34 1.50
CA GLY A 102 -1.76 -3.81 0.13
C GLY A 102 -2.37 -5.20 0.03
N ASP A 103 -2.14 -6.09 1.01
CA ASP A 103 -2.70 -7.44 1.00
C ASP A 103 -4.22 -7.39 1.18
N ILE A 104 -4.70 -6.52 2.07
CA ILE A 104 -6.13 -6.25 2.26
C ILE A 104 -6.75 -5.65 0.98
N LEU A 105 -6.08 -4.69 0.36
CA LEU A 105 -6.56 -4.09 -0.89
C LEU A 105 -6.63 -5.11 -2.03
N ALA A 106 -5.63 -5.98 -2.16
CA ALA A 106 -5.59 -7.04 -3.14
C ALA A 106 -6.74 -8.04 -2.92
N GLU A 107 -6.96 -8.48 -1.68
CA GLU A 107 -8.06 -9.37 -1.32
C GLU A 107 -9.43 -8.77 -1.68
N LEU A 108 -9.65 -7.51 -1.32
CA LEU A 108 -10.91 -6.81 -1.61
C LEU A 108 -11.11 -6.55 -3.11
N ALA A 109 -10.04 -6.26 -3.85
CA ALA A 109 -10.11 -6.02 -5.29
C ALA A 109 -10.38 -7.30 -6.10
N ASP A 110 -9.86 -8.44 -5.64
CA ASP A 110 -10.03 -9.74 -6.30
C ASP A 110 -11.31 -10.47 -5.90
N ALA A 111 -12.00 -10.01 -4.85
CA ALA A 111 -13.30 -10.53 -4.45
C ALA A 111 -14.32 -10.49 -5.63
N PRO A 112 -15.24 -11.48 -5.72
CA PRO A 112 -16.23 -11.57 -6.79
C PRO A 112 -17.29 -10.48 -6.72
#